data_AF-A0A6M8VQT4-F1
#
_entry.id   AF-A0A6M8VQT4-F1
#
_cell.length_a   1.000
_cell.length_b   1.000
_cell.length_c   1.000
_cell.angle_alpha   90.00
_cell.angle_beta   90.00
_cell.angle_gamma   90.00
#
_symmetry.space_group_name_H-M   'P 1'
#
loop_
_entity.id
_entity.type
_entity.pdbx_description
1 polymer ?
#
loop_
_entity_poly.entity_id
_entity_poly.type
_entity_poly.pdbx_seq_one_letter_code
_entity_poly.pdbx_strand_id
1 'polypeptide(L)' 'MGIEVAGLLGLIWLIIVIWAIIKTAQSRAGTAAKVLWILFLLFFPLLGLIAWLLLGPKG' A
#
# COMPACT_ATOMS: atom_id res chain seq x y z
N MET A 1 7.63 -20.54 22.22
CA MET A 1 6.82 -20.44 20.98
C MET A 1 6.97 -19.03 20.46
N GLY A 2 7.75 -18.87 19.39
CA GLY A 2 8.07 -17.55 18.81
C GLY A 2 6.84 -16.95 18.14
N ILE A 3 6.75 -15.63 18.11
CA ILE A 3 5.65 -14.96 17.42
C ILE A 3 5.81 -15.20 15.91
N GLU A 4 4.89 -15.98 15.33
CA GLU A 4 4.81 -16.24 13.88
C GLU A 4 4.18 -15.04 13.15
N VAL A 5 4.82 -13.88 13.23
CA VAL A 5 4.36 -12.64 12.54
C VAL A 5 4.38 -12.80 11.01
N ALA A 6 5.22 -13.71 10.50
CA ALA A 6 5.35 -13.98 9.06
C ALA A 6 4.27 -14.90 8.46
N GLY A 7 3.35 -15.44 9.29
CA GLY A 7 2.26 -16.30 8.84
C GLY A 7 1.05 -15.52 8.30
N LEU A 8 -0.14 -15.85 8.80
CA LEU A 8 -1.41 -15.27 8.35
C LEU A 8 -1.44 -13.72 8.42
N LEU A 9 -0.82 -13.12 9.44
CA LEU A 9 -0.76 -11.66 9.58
C LEU A 9 0.06 -11.00 8.46
N GLY A 10 1.18 -11.59 8.06
CA GLY A 10 1.96 -11.14 6.90
C GLY A 10 1.18 -11.25 5.59
N LEU A 11 0.38 -12.32 5.43
CA LEU A 11 -0.47 -12.50 4.26
C LEU A 11 -1.59 -11.45 4.18
N ILE A 12 -2.26 -11.17 5.31
CA ILE A 12 -3.27 -10.10 5.40
C ILE A 12 -2.64 -8.76 5.04
N TRP A 13 -1.45 -8.48 5.59
CA TRP A 13 -0.72 -7.26 5.29
C TRP A 13 -0.38 -7.12 3.80
N LEU A 14 0.10 -8.20 3.18
CA LEU A 14 0.39 -8.24 1.74
C LEU A 14 -0.85 -7.93 0.90
N ILE A 15 -2.01 -8.53 1.24
CA ILE A 15 -3.27 -8.28 0.54
C ILE A 15 -3.65 -6.79 0.61
N ILE A 16 -3.53 -6.18 1.78
CA ILE A 16 -3.86 -4.76 1.99
C ILE A 16 -2.94 -3.86 1.14
N VAL A 17 -1.63 -4.13 1.12
CA VAL A 17 -0.68 -3.35 0.32
C VAL A 17 -0.95 -3.49 -1.18
N ILE A 18 -1.19 -4.71 -1.67
CA ILE A 18 -1.54 -4.96 -3.07
C ILE A 18 -2.81 -4.21 -3.46
N TRP A 19 -3.84 -4.27 -2.61
CA TRP A 19 -5.08 -3.55 -2.84
C TRP A 19 -4.86 -2.03 -2.98
N ALA A 20 -4.07 -1.43 -2.09
CA ALA A 20 -3.74 -0.01 -2.16
C ALA A 20 -2.98 0.35 -3.44
N ILE A 21 -2.06 -0.51 -3.89
CA ILE A 21 -1.33 -0.35 -5.15
C ILE A 21 -2.27 -0.39 -6.36
N ILE A 22 -3.18 -1.38 -6.42
CA ILE A 22 -4.15 -1.50 -7.52
C ILE A 22 -5.05 -0.26 -7.58
N LYS A 23 -5.58 0.18 -6.43
CA LYS A 23 -6.41 1.39 -6.34
C LYS A 23 -5.65 2.65 -6.78
N THR A 24 -4.37 2.76 -6.43
CA THR A 24 -3.49 3.84 -6.89
C THR A 24 -3.28 3.80 -8.40
N ALA A 25 -2.96 2.62 -8.95
CA ALA A 25 -2.70 2.43 -10.38
C ALA A 25 -3.94 2.72 -11.24
N GLN A 26 -5.13 2.35 -10.76
CA GLN A 26 -6.40 2.60 -11.42
C GLN A 26 -6.93 4.04 -11.26
N SER A 27 -6.28 4.88 -10.44
CA SER A 27 -6.74 6.24 -10.21
C SER A 27 -6.63 7.15 -11.45
N ARG A 28 -7.31 8.30 -11.42
CA ARG A 28 -7.20 9.38 -12.43
C ARG A 28 -5.96 10.26 -12.24
N ALA A 29 -5.11 9.97 -11.25
CA ALA A 29 -3.89 10.71 -11.04
C ALA A 29 -2.91 10.53 -12.22
N GLY A 30 -2.04 11.53 -12.44
CA GLY A 30 -0.99 11.42 -13.45
C GLY A 30 0.00 10.29 -13.14
N THR A 31 0.68 9.77 -14.17
CA THR A 31 1.61 8.63 -14.06
C THR A 31 2.69 8.84 -13.00
N ALA A 32 3.33 10.01 -12.96
CA ALA A 32 4.37 10.31 -11.97
C ALA A 32 3.84 10.24 -10.52
N ALA A 33 2.65 10.78 -10.27
CA ALA A 33 2.02 10.72 -8.95
C ALA A 33 1.71 9.27 -8.54
N LYS A 34 1.20 8.44 -9.47
CA LYS A 34 0.94 7.02 -9.21
C LYS A 34 2.22 6.28 -8.81
N VAL A 35 3.29 6.49 -9.58
CA VAL A 35 4.58 5.83 -9.33
C VAL A 35 5.12 6.24 -7.96
N LEU A 36 5.13 7.54 -7.63
CA LEU A 36 5.59 8.02 -6.33
C LEU A 36 4.77 7.41 -5.17
N TRP A 37 3.45 7.34 -5.30
CA TRP A 37 2.59 6.72 -4.28
C TRP A 37 2.84 5.22 -4.12
N ILE A 38 3.01 4.49 -5.22
CA ILE A 38 3.31 3.06 -5.19
C ILE A 38 4.68 2.82 -4.55
N LEU A 39 5.70 3.60 -4.91
CA LEU A 39 7.02 3.51 -4.28
C LEU A 39 6.91 3.79 -2.77
N PHE A 40 6.16 4.83 -2.39
CA PHE A 40 5.98 5.16 -0.98
C PHE A 40 5.30 4.02 -0.19
N LEU A 41 4.26 3.38 -0.75
CA LEU A 41 3.60 2.20 -0.18
C LEU A 41 4.54 1.00 -0.02
N LEU A 42 5.51 0.82 -0.93
CA LEU A 42 6.45 -0.31 -0.87
C LEU A 42 7.60 -0.08 0.12
N PHE A 43 8.20 1.11 0.12
CA PHE A 43 9.32 1.43 1.00
C PHE A 43 8.90 1.74 2.45
N PHE A 44 7.71 2.30 2.62
CA PHE A 44 7.15 2.65 3.92
C PHE A 44 5.78 2.01 4.08
N PRO A 45 5.67 0.69 4.25
CA PRO A 45 4.38 0.00 4.18
C PRO A 45 3.37 0.50 5.22
N LEU A 46 3.76 0.64 6.49
CA LEU A 46 2.83 1.06 7.54
C LEU A 46 2.44 2.55 7.39
N LEU A 47 3.44 3.43 7.31
CA LEU A 47 3.23 4.88 7.18
C LEU A 47 2.63 5.25 5.83
N GLY A 48 3.08 4.59 4.77
CA GLY A 48 2.59 4.75 3.40
C GLY A 48 1.14 4.34 3.29
N LEU A 49 0.72 3.23 3.91
CA LEU A 49 -0.70 2.86 3.95
C LEU A 49 -1.53 3.90 4.70
N ILE A 50 -1.07 4.37 5.87
CA ILE A 50 -1.77 5.39 6.66
C ILE A 50 -1.91 6.70 5.84
N ALA A 51 -0.81 7.18 5.26
CA ALA A 51 -0.81 8.38 4.44
C ALA A 51 -1.68 8.22 3.19
N TRP A 52 -1.65 7.06 2.54
CA TRP A 52 -2.48 6.75 1.39
C TRP A 52 -3.97 6.68 1.74
N LEU A 53 -4.32 6.18 2.94
CA LEU A 53 -5.69 6.21 3.43
C LEU A 53 -6.21 7.64 3.67
N LEU A 54 -5.34 8.62 3.90
CA LEU A 54 -5.76 10.01 4.08
C LEU A 54 -5.69 10.82 2.78
N LEU A 55 -4.62 10.66 2.01
CA LEU A 55 -4.24 11.54 0.90
C LEU A 55 -4.00 10.80 -0.43
N GLY A 56 -4.02 9.48 -0.40
CA GLY A 56 -3.72 8.64 -1.56
C GLY A 56 -4.79 8.75 -2.64
N PRO A 57 -4.42 8.63 -3.93
CA PRO A 57 -5.35 8.67 -5.04
C PRO A 57 -6.08 7.32 -5.15
N LYS A 58 -7.40 7.32 -5.02
CA LYS A 58 -8.23 6.10 -4.88
C LYS A 58 -9.28 5.90 -5.97
N GLY A 59 -9.35 6.80 -6.95
CA GLY A 59 -10.40 6.83 -7.97
C GLY A 59 -9.88 7.30 -9.30
#